data_AF-A0A512B9N7-F1
#
_entry.id   AF-A0A512B9N7-F1
#
_cell.length_a   1.000
_cell.length_b   1.000
_cell.length_c   1.000
_cell.angle_alpha   90.00
_cell.angle_beta   90.00
_cell.angle_gamma   90.00
#
_symmetry.space_group_name_H-M   'P 1'
#
loop_
_entity.id
_entity.type
_entity.pdbx_description
1 polymer ?
#
loop_
_entity_poly.entity_id
_entity_poly.type
_entity_poly.pdbx_seq_one_letter_code
_entity_poly.pdbx_strand_id
1 'polypeptide(L)'
;MVVAFAACSKDAPIDEDGLLVTARAECFVSNFELLGTDFVTVRSKTAVIDTTAQTINVEVLFGTDLKNVYPQFSLATDCKLEPKIVGKMDFSDIANPKTFTVVSGNRQIRKPYKVIVKYQ
;
A
#
# COMPACT_ATOMS: atom_id res chain seq x y z
N MET A 1 -15.62 -43.13 4.16
CA MET A 1 -14.59 -42.29 3.51
C MET A 1 -15.13 -41.92 2.14
N VAL A 2 -15.78 -40.76 2.02
CA VAL A 2 -16.32 -40.27 0.74
C VAL A 2 -15.34 -39.24 0.22
N VAL A 3 -14.61 -39.63 -0.83
CA VAL A 3 -13.79 -38.73 -1.63
C VAL A 3 -14.75 -38.04 -2.59
N ALA A 4 -15.02 -36.75 -2.36
CA ALA A 4 -15.75 -35.92 -3.29
C ALA A 4 -14.82 -34.82 -3.81
N PHE A 5 -14.50 -34.96 -5.09
CA PHE A 5 -13.85 -34.05 -6.02
C PHE A 5 -13.72 -32.59 -5.57
N ALA A 6 -12.48 -32.12 -5.45
CA ALA A 6 -12.14 -30.70 -5.48
C ALA A 6 -12.55 -30.14 -6.85
N ALA A 7 -13.75 -29.56 -6.92
CA ALA A 7 -14.18 -28.77 -8.05
C ALA A 7 -13.33 -27.49 -8.09
N CYS A 8 -12.33 -27.43 -8.98
CA CYS A 8 -11.70 -26.18 -9.38
C CYS A 8 -12.79 -25.22 -9.84
N SER A 9 -13.09 -24.20 -9.03
CA SER A 9 -14.11 -23.20 -9.31
C SER A 9 -13.66 -22.37 -10.50
N LYS A 10 -14.37 -22.47 -11.62
CA LYS A 10 -13.97 -21.89 -12.91
C LYS A 10 -14.25 -20.38 -13.05
N ASP A 11 -14.85 -19.75 -12.04
CA ASP A 11 -15.12 -18.32 -12.02
C ASP A 11 -14.74 -17.75 -10.65
N ALA A 12 -13.44 -17.57 -10.40
CA ALA A 12 -13.03 -16.77 -9.26
C ALA A 12 -13.56 -15.34 -9.48
N PRO A 13 -14.28 -14.74 -8.51
CA PRO A 13 -14.86 -13.41 -8.69
C PRO A 13 -13.74 -12.40 -8.99
N ILE A 14 -13.92 -11.59 -10.03
CA ILE A 14 -12.99 -10.54 -10.43
C ILE A 14 -13.58 -9.20 -9.98
N ASP A 15 -12.74 -8.32 -9.45
CA ASP A 15 -13.15 -6.98 -9.02
C ASP A 15 -13.17 -5.96 -10.18
N GLU A 16 -13.56 -4.72 -9.87
CA GLU A 16 -13.56 -3.58 -10.77
C GLU A 16 -12.18 -3.21 -11.35
N ASP A 17 -11.10 -3.67 -10.73
CA ASP A 17 -9.72 -3.44 -11.16
C ASP A 17 -9.14 -4.60 -11.99
N GLY A 18 -9.93 -5.65 -12.27
CA GLY A 18 -9.48 -6.85 -12.99
C GLY A 18 -8.65 -7.82 -12.14
N LEU A 19 -8.65 -7.67 -10.82
CA LEU A 19 -7.94 -8.52 -9.87
C LEU A 19 -8.85 -9.63 -9.35
N LEU A 20 -8.26 -10.80 -9.11
CA LEU A 20 -8.96 -11.91 -8.48
C LEU A 20 -9.32 -11.55 -7.03
N VAL A 21 -10.58 -11.76 -6.66
CA VAL A 21 -11.07 -11.70 -5.29
C VAL A 21 -10.83 -13.07 -4.65
N THR A 22 -10.12 -13.09 -3.53
CA THR A 22 -9.73 -14.32 -2.83
C THR A 22 -10.41 -14.43 -1.47
N ALA A 23 -10.22 -15.54 -0.75
CA ALA A 23 -10.76 -15.69 0.60
C ALA A 23 -9.90 -15.00 1.68
N ARG A 24 -8.76 -14.38 1.32
CA ARG A 24 -7.80 -13.83 2.30
C ARG A 24 -8.33 -12.56 2.97
N ALA A 25 -8.30 -12.57 4.31
CA ALA A 25 -8.72 -11.47 5.16
C ALA A 25 -7.55 -10.61 5.67
N GLU A 26 -6.29 -11.01 5.41
CA GLU A 26 -5.14 -10.18 5.73
C GLU A 26 -5.24 -8.83 5.01
N CYS A 27 -4.90 -7.75 5.72
CA CYS A 27 -5.04 -6.40 5.25
C CYS A 27 -4.05 -5.51 6.00
N PHE A 28 -2.88 -5.30 5.40
CA PHE A 28 -1.86 -4.40 5.94
C PHE A 28 -0.81 -4.05 4.88
N VAL A 29 -0.05 -2.99 5.14
CA VAL A 29 1.16 -2.62 4.41
C VAL A 29 2.35 -3.35 5.03
N SER A 30 3.11 -4.11 4.24
CA SER A 30 4.28 -4.87 4.69
C SER A 30 5.59 -4.09 4.52
N ASN A 31 5.65 -3.20 3.53
CA ASN A 31 6.78 -2.29 3.33
C ASN A 31 6.32 -1.01 2.62
N PHE A 32 7.07 0.07 2.83
CA PHE A 32 6.87 1.34 2.14
C PHE A 32 8.21 1.92 1.69
N GLU A 33 8.28 2.28 0.42
CA GLU A 33 9.41 2.96 -0.22
C GLU A 33 8.93 4.29 -0.82
N LEU A 34 9.83 5.26 -0.84
CA LEU A 34 9.61 6.56 -1.46
C LEU A 34 10.82 6.88 -2.32
N LEU A 35 10.60 6.99 -3.63
CA LEU A 35 11.66 7.27 -4.59
C LEU A 35 11.57 8.70 -5.10
N GLY A 36 12.74 9.28 -5.39
CA GLY A 36 12.86 10.55 -6.11
C GLY A 36 12.61 10.38 -7.61
N THR A 37 12.77 11.47 -8.37
CA THR A 37 12.60 11.46 -9.83
C THR A 37 13.65 10.63 -10.57
N ASP A 38 14.78 10.38 -9.91
CA ASP A 38 15.87 9.51 -10.35
C ASP A 38 15.66 8.02 -9.99
N PHE A 39 14.50 7.68 -9.41
CA PHE A 39 14.16 6.34 -8.92
C PHE A 39 15.08 5.81 -7.81
N VAL A 40 15.80 6.71 -7.13
CA VAL A 40 16.59 6.38 -5.94
C VAL A 40 15.78 6.67 -4.69
N THR A 41 15.98 5.88 -3.63
CA THR A 41 15.30 6.11 -2.35
C THR A 41 15.64 7.49 -1.80
N VAL A 42 14.62 8.23 -1.38
CA VAL A 42 14.78 9.50 -0.67
C VAL A 42 14.65 9.33 0.84
N ARG A 43 14.39 8.10 1.30
CA ARG A 43 14.28 7.79 2.73
C ARG A 43 15.66 7.86 3.39
N SER A 44 15.74 8.47 4.57
CA SER A 44 16.97 8.45 5.39
C SER A 44 17.16 7.12 6.12
N LYS A 45 16.06 6.37 6.32
CA LYS A 45 16.03 5.05 6.97
C LYS A 45 14.76 4.28 6.60
N THR A 46 14.68 3.03 7.02
CA THR A 46 13.48 2.20 6.86
C THR A 46 12.25 2.89 7.44
N ALA A 47 11.16 2.92 6.66
CA ALA A 47 9.88 3.44 7.11
C ALA A 47 9.32 2.60 8.27
N VAL A 48 8.76 3.25 9.27
CA VAL A 48 8.14 2.58 10.43
C VAL A 48 6.65 2.46 10.17
N ILE A 49 6.18 1.22 10.01
CA ILE A 49 4.77 0.92 9.73
C ILE A 49 4.12 0.41 11.01
N ASP A 50 3.08 1.11 11.46
CA ASP A 50 2.20 0.65 12.53
C ASP A 50 0.90 0.14 11.93
N THR A 51 0.70 -1.18 11.98
CA THR A 51 -0.49 -1.84 11.42
C THR A 51 -1.72 -1.75 12.32
N THR A 52 -1.55 -1.35 13.59
CA THR A 52 -2.64 -1.13 14.55
C THR A 52 -3.15 0.29 14.45
N ALA A 53 -2.25 1.28 14.55
CA ALA A 53 -2.57 2.70 14.37
C ALA A 53 -2.79 3.08 12.90
N GLN A 54 -2.42 2.21 11.96
CA GLN A 54 -2.53 2.42 10.51
C GLN A 54 -1.78 3.68 10.07
N THR A 55 -0.52 3.77 10.50
CA THR A 55 0.38 4.87 10.13
C THR A 55 1.65 4.35 9.48
N ILE A 56 2.20 5.14 8.58
CA ILE A 56 3.48 4.89 7.93
C ILE A 56 4.33 6.13 8.17
N ASN A 57 5.31 6.03 9.06
CA ASN A 57 6.20 7.12 9.40
C ASN A 57 7.46 7.01 8.53
N VAL A 58 7.70 8.04 7.72
CA VAL A 58 8.78 8.09 6.74
C VAL A 58 9.66 9.29 7.05
N GLU A 59 10.94 9.04 7.21
CA GLU A 59 11.95 10.08 7.34
C GLU A 59 12.72 10.17 6.02
N VAL A 60 12.82 11.38 5.47
CA VAL A 60 13.46 11.63 4.18
C VAL A 60 14.71 12.49 4.33
N LEU A 61 15.64 12.37 3.38
CA LEU A 61 16.86 13.16 3.33
C LEU A 61 16.54 14.66 3.20
N PHE A 62 17.35 15.50 3.84
CA PHE A 62 17.19 16.95 3.75
C PHE A 62 17.35 17.41 2.29
N GLY A 63 16.51 18.36 1.85
CA GLY A 63 16.51 18.85 0.48
C GLY A 63 15.76 17.98 -0.53
N THR A 64 15.13 16.87 -0.11
CA THR A 64 14.25 16.08 -0.99
C THR A 64 13.11 16.94 -1.56
N ASP A 65 12.95 16.95 -2.89
CA ASP A 65 11.79 17.53 -3.56
C ASP A 65 10.58 16.60 -3.43
N LEU A 66 9.75 16.84 -2.41
CA LEU A 66 8.56 16.04 -2.15
C LEU A 66 7.42 16.28 -3.14
N LYS A 67 7.52 17.26 -4.06
CA LYS A 67 6.45 17.49 -5.05
C LYS A 67 6.41 16.43 -6.16
N ASN A 68 7.52 15.72 -6.35
CA ASN A 68 7.72 14.81 -7.47
C ASN A 68 8.29 13.46 -7.02
N VAL A 69 7.62 12.77 -6.10
CA VAL A 69 8.08 11.48 -5.56
C VAL A 69 7.21 10.31 -6.02
N TYR A 70 7.78 9.11 -6.08
CA TYR A 70 7.08 7.87 -6.39
C TYR A 70 6.92 7.03 -5.12
N PRO A 71 5.74 7.05 -4.47
CA PRO A 71 5.46 6.14 -3.36
C PRO A 71 5.29 4.72 -3.88
N GLN A 72 5.84 3.75 -3.15
CA GLN A 72 5.70 2.33 -3.45
C GLN A 72 5.28 1.58 -2.18
N PHE A 73 4.18 0.84 -2.30
CA PHE A 73 3.63 0.03 -1.22
C PHE A 73 3.85 -1.45 -1.54
N SER A 74 4.40 -2.18 -0.60
CA SER A 74 4.25 -3.63 -0.56
C SER A 74 3.10 -3.96 0.38
N LEU A 75 2.14 -4.74 -0.09
CA LEU A 75 0.94 -5.10 0.66
C LEU A 75 0.98 -6.56 1.08
N ALA A 76 0.14 -6.94 2.04
CA ALA A 76 -0.19 -8.35 2.26
C ALA A 76 -0.73 -9.00 0.98
N THR A 77 -0.57 -10.30 0.85
CA THR A 77 -0.94 -11.05 -0.37
C THR A 77 -2.40 -10.82 -0.76
N ASP A 78 -2.63 -10.68 -2.06
CA ASP A 78 -3.93 -10.42 -2.69
C ASP A 78 -4.61 -9.09 -2.29
N CYS A 79 -3.97 -8.24 -1.49
CA CYS A 79 -4.49 -6.91 -1.20
C CYS A 79 -4.33 -5.96 -2.39
N LYS A 80 -5.15 -4.91 -2.44
CA LYS A 80 -4.99 -3.77 -3.34
C LYS A 80 -4.95 -2.44 -2.59
N LEU A 81 -4.50 -1.40 -3.28
CA LEU A 81 -4.42 -0.03 -2.75
C LEU A 81 -5.46 0.89 -3.41
N GLU A 82 -6.13 1.70 -2.63
CA GLU A 82 -7.07 2.73 -3.08
C GLU A 82 -6.74 4.10 -2.43
N PRO A 83 -6.51 5.17 -3.21
CA PRO A 83 -6.43 5.16 -4.66
C PRO A 83 -5.18 4.41 -5.16
N LYS A 84 -5.25 3.94 -6.40
CA LYS A 84 -4.07 3.42 -7.11
C LYS A 84 -3.05 4.53 -7.31
N ILE A 85 -1.77 4.18 -7.23
CA ILE A 85 -0.67 5.07 -7.56
C ILE A 85 -0.36 4.88 -9.05
N VAL A 86 -0.59 5.91 -9.86
CA VAL A 86 -0.42 5.87 -11.32
C VAL A 86 0.85 6.58 -11.80
N GLY A 87 1.66 7.12 -10.88
CA GLY A 87 2.88 7.85 -11.20
C GLY A 87 3.39 8.65 -10.01
N LYS A 88 4.11 9.74 -10.31
CA LYS A 88 4.62 10.66 -9.30
C LYS A 88 3.49 11.39 -8.57
N MET A 89 3.72 11.70 -7.30
CA MET A 89 2.76 12.33 -6.41
C MET A 89 3.44 13.42 -5.57
N ASP A 90 2.66 14.41 -5.15
CA ASP A 90 3.12 15.51 -4.30
C ASP A 90 2.87 15.20 -2.82
N PHE A 91 3.94 14.99 -2.06
CA PHE A 91 3.98 14.79 -0.60
C PHE A 91 4.51 16.02 0.16
N SER A 92 4.61 17.18 -0.48
CA SER A 92 5.18 18.39 0.12
C SER A 92 4.31 19.02 1.22
N ASP A 93 3.00 18.75 1.21
CA ASP A 93 2.10 19.12 2.31
C ASP A 93 2.20 18.13 3.48
N ILE A 94 3.27 18.26 4.26
CA ILE A 94 3.54 17.42 5.43
C ILE A 94 2.55 17.66 6.58
N ALA A 95 1.85 18.81 6.59
CA ALA A 95 0.87 19.15 7.62
C ALA A 95 -0.47 18.42 7.40
N ASN A 96 -0.77 18.05 6.16
CA ASN A 96 -1.94 17.25 5.78
C ASN A 96 -1.52 15.91 5.14
N PRO A 97 -1.10 14.92 5.95
CA PRO A 97 -0.56 13.67 5.41
C PRO A 97 -1.58 12.91 4.57
N LYS A 98 -1.12 12.34 3.44
CA LYS A 98 -1.97 11.56 2.54
C LYS A 98 -2.41 10.24 3.18
N THR A 99 -3.60 9.79 2.80
CA THR A 99 -4.17 8.53 3.25
C THR A 99 -4.39 7.60 2.06
N PHE A 100 -3.97 6.35 2.19
CA PHE A 100 -4.23 5.28 1.23
C PHE A 100 -4.90 4.11 1.93
N THR A 101 -5.96 3.58 1.36
CA THR A 101 -6.70 2.45 1.90
C THR A 101 -6.16 1.15 1.32
N VAL A 102 -5.71 0.26 2.20
CA VAL A 102 -5.45 -1.13 1.84
C VAL A 102 -6.78 -1.87 1.89
N VAL A 103 -7.08 -2.63 0.85
CA VAL A 103 -8.28 -3.46 0.75
C VAL A 103 -7.82 -4.92 0.72
N SER A 104 -8.35 -5.75 1.62
CA SER A 104 -8.01 -7.18 1.72
C SER A 104 -8.35 -7.96 0.45
N GLY A 105 -7.76 -9.14 0.25
CA GLY A 105 -8.08 -9.99 -0.90
C GLY A 105 -9.57 -10.34 -1.03
N ASN A 106 -10.27 -10.51 0.10
CA ASN A 106 -11.71 -10.78 0.13
C ASN A 106 -12.62 -9.55 0.01
N ARG A 107 -12.05 -8.34 -0.09
CA ARG A 107 -12.76 -7.05 -0.23
C ARG A 107 -13.68 -6.65 0.91
N GLN A 108 -13.66 -7.37 2.02
CA GLN A 108 -14.49 -7.10 3.19
C GLN A 108 -13.79 -6.22 4.22
N ILE A 109 -12.45 -6.18 4.22
CA ILE A 109 -11.66 -5.41 5.19
C ILE A 109 -10.96 -4.27 4.45
N ARG A 110 -11.09 -3.07 5.00
CA ARG A 110 -10.51 -1.84 4.48
C ARG A 110 -9.78 -1.14 5.62
N LYS A 111 -8.49 -0.85 5.42
CA LYS A 111 -7.65 -0.16 6.42
C LYS A 111 -7.00 1.09 5.83
N PRO A 112 -7.45 2.30 6.21
CA PRO A 112 -6.81 3.54 5.80
C PRO A 112 -5.47 3.74 6.50
N TYR A 113 -4.38 3.79 5.74
CA TYR A 113 -3.04 4.12 6.22
C TYR A 113 -2.69 5.57 5.95
N LYS A 114 -2.29 6.30 7.00
CA LYS A 114 -1.80 7.68 6.91
C LYS A 114 -0.28 7.70 6.74
N VAL A 115 0.21 8.28 5.64
CA VAL A 115 1.65 8.38 5.33
C VAL A 115 2.19 9.71 5.85
N ILE A 116 2.91 9.66 6.97
CA ILE A 116 3.46 10.80 7.67
C ILE A 116 4.91 10.96 7.26
N VAL A 117 5.21 12.06 6.56
CA VAL A 117 6.55 12.38 6.07
C VAL A 117 7.17 13.48 6.94
N LYS A 118 8.45 13.31 7.28
CA LYS A 118 9.27 14.34 7.92
C LYS A 118 10.69 14.30 7.36
N TYR A 119 11.41 15.41 7.45
CA TYR A 119 12.84 15.44 7.17
C TYR A 119 13.63 14.86 8.37
N GLN A 120 14.81 14.30 8.07
CA GLN A 120 15.81 13.87 9.07
C GLN A 120 16.24 15.02 9.99
#